data_AF-Q05824-F1
#
_entry.id   AF-Q05824-F1
#
_cell.length_a   1.000
_cell.length_b   1.000
_cell.length_c   1.000
_cell.angle_alpha   90.00
_cell.angle_beta   90.00
_cell.angle_gamma   90.00
#
_symmetry.space_group_name_H-M   'P 1'
#
loop_
_entity.id
_entity.type
_entity.pdbx_description
1 polymer ?
#
loop_
_entity_poly.entity_id
_entity_poly.type
_entity_poly.pdbx_seq_one_letter_code
_entity_poly.pdbx_strand_id
1 'polypeptide(L)'
;MLACWEAPSVELQAEPGETVLLYTDGLLHRTGDRADRAFARLHAAAAGVPRAARQDPDAVVEHVLRTVLPDGKAEADSEEDVVLLAVRFE
;
A
#
# COMPACT_ATOMS: atom_id res chain seq x y z
N MET A 1 17.53 -23.68 -0.72
CA MET A 1 16.56 -22.63 -1.09
C MET A 1 15.23 -23.34 -1.18
N LEU A 2 14.35 -23.12 -0.21
CA LEU A 2 12.97 -23.60 -0.30
C LEU A 2 12.36 -22.94 -1.53
N ALA A 3 11.66 -23.72 -2.36
CA ALA A 3 10.92 -23.13 -3.47
C ALA A 3 9.82 -22.24 -2.89
N CYS A 4 9.37 -21.23 -3.66
CA CYS A 4 8.47 -20.16 -3.18
C CYS A 4 7.13 -20.67 -2.59
N TRP A 5 6.80 -21.94 -2.80
CA TRP A 5 5.61 -22.64 -2.29
C TRP A 5 5.84 -23.44 -1.00
N GLU A 6 7.07 -23.58 -0.51
CA GLU A 6 7.43 -24.24 0.76
C GLU A 6 7.62 -23.24 1.91
N ALA A 7 7.56 -21.94 1.62
CA ALA A 7 7.53 -20.90 2.63
C ALA A 7 6.17 -20.90 3.36
N PRO A 8 6.12 -20.52 4.65
CA PRO A 8 4.85 -20.38 5.37
C PRO A 8 3.94 -19.40 4.61
N SER A 9 2.83 -19.91 4.09
CA SER A 9 1.82 -19.11 3.40
C SER A 9 0.75 -18.61 4.38
N VAL A 10 0.05 -17.55 3.97
CA VAL A 10 -1.16 -17.08 4.64
C VAL A 10 -2.25 -17.04 3.58
N GLU A 11 -3.40 -17.61 3.91
CA GLU A 11 -4.60 -17.54 3.10
C GLU A 11 -5.54 -16.47 3.67
N LEU A 12 -6.02 -15.59 2.79
CA LEU A 12 -6.97 -14.53 3.09
C LEU A 12 -8.11 -14.63 2.10
N GLN A 13 -9.35 -14.63 2.60
CA GLN A 13 -10.53 -14.56 1.76
C GLN A 13 -10.97 -13.10 1.64
N ALA A 14 -10.96 -12.57 0.41
CA ALA A 14 -11.50 -11.25 0.11
C ALA A 14 -12.97 -11.37 -0.30
N GLU A 15 -13.83 -10.54 0.28
CA GLU A 15 -15.24 -10.44 -0.09
C GLU A 15 -15.44 -9.55 -1.33
N PRO A 16 -16.54 -9.71 -2.08
CA PRO A 16 -16.90 -8.83 -3.18
C PRO A 16 -16.89 -7.35 -2.77
N GLY A 17 -16.16 -6.53 -3.53
CA GLY A 17 -15.97 -5.11 -3.28
C GLY A 17 -14.80 -4.76 -2.36
N GLU A 18 -14.12 -5.74 -1.75
CA GLU A 18 -12.90 -5.50 -0.99
C GLU A 18 -11.70 -5.21 -1.90
N THR A 19 -10.73 -4.49 -1.35
CA THR A 19 -9.48 -4.15 -2.04
C THR A 19 -8.30 -4.55 -1.18
N VAL A 20 -7.38 -5.32 -1.75
CA VAL A 20 -6.12 -5.69 -1.13
C VAL A 20 -5.04 -4.73 -1.65
N LEU A 21 -4.26 -4.16 -0.71
CA LEU A 21 -3.10 -3.33 -1.02
C LEU A 21 -1.82 -4.10 -0.76
N LEU A 22 -0.97 -4.19 -1.77
CA LEU A 22 0.37 -4.78 -1.69
C LEU A 22 1.41 -3.67 -1.92
N TYR A 23 2.43 -3.62 -1.08
CA TYR A 23 3.43 -2.55 -1.13
C TYR A 23 4.84 -3.07 -0.86
N THR A 24 5.85 -2.37 -1.38
CA THR A 24 7.26 -2.56 -1.01
C THR A 24 7.61 -1.76 0.24
N ASP A 25 8.56 -2.25 1.02
CA ASP A 25 9.10 -1.58 2.20
C ASP A 25 9.64 -0.16 1.90
N GLY A 26 10.12 0.06 0.67
CA GLY A 26 10.47 1.39 0.15
C GLY A 26 9.39 2.45 0.38
N LEU A 27 8.10 2.10 0.35
CA LEU A 27 7.01 3.03 0.69
C LEU A 27 7.12 3.56 2.13
N LEU A 28 7.43 2.68 3.08
CA LEU A 28 7.53 3.02 4.49
C LEU A 28 8.83 3.78 4.76
N HIS A 29 9.96 3.31 4.22
CA HIS A 29 11.24 3.99 4.38
C HIS A 29 11.20 5.42 3.81
N ARG A 30 10.49 5.63 2.70
CA ARG A 30 10.35 6.95 2.07
C ARG A 30 9.65 8.00 2.93
N THR A 31 8.87 7.57 3.92
CA THR A 31 8.24 8.51 4.86
C THR A 31 9.27 9.28 5.68
N GLY A 32 10.45 8.68 5.92
CA GLY A 32 11.46 9.16 6.87
C GLY A 32 11.07 9.00 8.34
N ASP A 33 9.92 8.39 8.62
CA ASP A 33 9.44 8.12 9.97
C ASP A 33 10.04 6.81 10.53
N ARG A 34 9.93 6.61 11.84
CA ARG A 34 10.15 5.28 12.42
C ARG A 34 9.10 4.30 11.87
N ALA A 35 9.45 3.02 11.77
CA ALA A 35 8.64 2.00 11.11
C ALA A 35 7.21 1.89 11.68
N ASP A 36 7.04 1.98 13.00
CA ASP A 36 5.74 1.99 13.68
C ASP A 36 4.86 3.16 13.24
N ARG A 37 5.44 4.35 13.15
CA ARG A 37 4.76 5.56 12.69
C ARG A 37 4.44 5.52 11.20
N ALA A 38 5.38 5.04 10.38
CA ALA A 38 5.17 4.87 8.94
C ALA A 38 4.03 3.87 8.66
N PHE A 39 4.01 2.75 9.37
CA PHE A 39 2.96 1.74 9.26
C PHE A 39 1.59 2.27 9.73
N ALA A 40 1.54 2.97 10.87
CA ALA A 40 0.31 3.59 11.36
C ALA A 40 -0.25 4.62 10.37
N ARG A 41 0.64 5.39 9.72
CA ARG A 41 0.28 6.34 8.68
C ARG A 41 -0.29 5.67 7.44
N LEU A 42 0.32 4.59 6.95
CA LEU A 42 -0.18 3.82 5.82
C LEU A 42 -1.58 3.25 6.13
N HIS A 43 -1.76 2.68 7.32
CA HIS A 43 -3.05 2.15 7.75
C HIS A 43 -4.12 3.24 7.83
N ALA A 44 -3.78 4.41 8.37
CA ALA A 44 -4.69 5.56 8.42
C ALA A 44 -5.06 6.08 7.02
N ALA A 45 -4.10 6.12 6.09
CA ALA A 45 -4.33 6.52 4.70
C ALA A 45 -5.28 5.54 3.98
N ALA A 46 -5.06 4.24 4.12
CA ALA A 46 -5.93 3.22 3.54
C ALA A 46 -7.36 3.28 4.12
N ALA A 47 -7.49 3.47 5.43
CA ALA A 47 -8.80 3.62 6.08
C ALA A 47 -9.51 4.94 5.68
N GLY A 48 -8.73 5.97 5.33
CA GLY A 48 -9.20 7.31 4.96
C GLY A 48 -9.74 7.43 3.54
N VAL A 49 -9.63 6.39 2.70
CA VAL A 49 -10.08 6.44 1.30
C VAL A 49 -11.56 6.81 1.23
N PRO A 50 -11.93 7.90 0.50
CA PRO A 50 -13.31 8.32 0.33
C PRO A 50 -14.17 7.21 -0.25
N ARG A 51 -15.40 7.06 0.24
CA ARG A 51 -16.32 6.00 -0.22
C ARG A 51 -16.49 5.97 -1.74
N ALA A 52 -16.57 7.15 -2.36
CA ALA A 52 -16.72 7.32 -3.80
C ALA A 52 -15.43 7.06 -4.61
N ALA A 53 -14.30 6.75 -3.98
CA ALA A 53 -13.07 6.35 -4.66
C ALA A 53 -12.78 4.85 -4.51
N ARG A 54 -13.46 4.15 -3.59
CA ARG A 54 -13.13 2.76 -3.22
C ARG A 54 -13.38 1.75 -4.35
N GLN A 55 -14.26 2.07 -5.29
CA GLN A 55 -14.54 1.19 -6.43
C GLN A 55 -13.54 1.33 -7.58
N ASP A 56 -12.63 2.31 -7.50
CA ASP A 56 -11.60 2.59 -8.51
C ASP A 56 -10.20 2.34 -7.90
N PRO A 57 -9.53 1.21 -8.25
CA PRO A 57 -8.21 0.87 -7.72
C PRO A 57 -7.17 1.98 -7.93
N ASP A 58 -7.21 2.69 -9.06
CA ASP A 58 -6.26 3.76 -9.36
C ASP A 58 -6.49 4.95 -8.43
N ALA A 59 -7.74 5.31 -8.16
CA ALA A 59 -8.09 6.36 -7.20
C ALA A 59 -7.70 5.99 -5.76
N VAL A 60 -7.77 4.71 -5.40
CA VAL A 60 -7.28 4.20 -4.10
C VAL A 60 -5.77 4.40 -3.99
N VAL A 61 -5.01 3.96 -5.00
CA VAL A 61 -3.54 4.10 -5.05
C VAL A 61 -3.14 5.57 -4.94
N GLU A 62 -3.75 6.43 -5.75
CA GLU A 62 -3.47 7.87 -5.76
C GLU A 62 -3.74 8.52 -4.39
N HIS A 63 -4.87 8.18 -3.76
CA HIS A 63 -5.20 8.68 -2.43
C HIS A 63 -4.16 8.26 -1.39
N VAL A 64 -3.79 6.98 -1.38
CA VAL A 64 -2.84 6.43 -0.41
C VAL A 64 -1.46 7.06 -0.61
N LEU A 65 -0.95 7.11 -1.85
CA LEU A 65 0.37 7.69 -2.13
C LEU A 65 0.43 9.17 -1.74
N ARG A 66 -0.57 9.99 -2.11
CA ARG A 66 -0.60 11.41 -1.72
C ARG A 66 -0.65 11.62 -0.21
N THR A 67 -1.32 10.74 0.52
CA THR A 67 -1.50 10.85 1.98
C THR A 67 -0.24 10.39 2.74
N VAL A 68 0.38 9.30 2.28
CA VAL A 68 1.58 8.72 2.89
C VAL A 68 2.84 9.51 2.52
N LEU A 69 2.96 9.94 1.26
CA LEU A 69 4.10 10.66 0.69
C LEU A 69 3.65 12.01 0.11
N PRO A 70 3.29 12.98 0.96
CA PRO A 70 2.89 14.31 0.51
C PRO A 70 4.05 15.02 -0.17
N ASP A 71 3.72 16.09 -0.91
CA ASP A 71 4.69 16.98 -1.55
C ASP A 71 5.57 16.31 -2.61
N GLY A 72 5.04 15.30 -3.32
CA GLY A 72 5.74 14.64 -4.43
C GLY A 72 6.87 13.71 -3.97
N LYS A 73 6.93 13.34 -2.68
CA LYS A 73 7.96 12.43 -2.16
C LYS A 73 7.98 11.05 -2.82
N ALA A 74 6.89 10.64 -3.46
CA ALA A 74 6.83 9.42 -4.26
C ALA A 74 7.73 9.49 -5.51
N GLU A 75 7.94 10.69 -6.06
CA GLU A 75 8.70 10.93 -7.29
C GLU A 75 10.16 11.32 -7.03
N ALA A 76 10.53 11.49 -5.75
CA ALA A 76 11.89 11.82 -5.36
C ALA A 76 12.86 10.68 -5.70
N ASP A 77 14.09 11.04 -6.05
CA ASP A 77 15.15 10.06 -6.31
C ASP A 77 15.58 9.34 -5.02
N SER A 78 15.87 8.04 -5.11
CA SER A 78 16.17 7.18 -3.95
C SER A 78 16.67 5.81 -4.38
N GLU A 79 17.42 5.18 -3.50
CA GLU A 79 17.98 3.84 -3.71
C GLU A 79 16.92 2.72 -3.71
N GLU A 80 15.80 2.91 -3.00
CA GLU A 80 14.71 1.93 -2.91
C GLU A 80 13.48 2.28 -3.76
N ASP A 81 12.92 1.27 -4.44
CA ASP A 81 11.70 1.39 -5.24
C ASP A 81 10.43 1.47 -4.38
N VAL A 82 9.52 2.36 -4.77
CA VAL A 82 8.17 2.45 -4.19
C VAL A 82 7.18 1.82 -5.16
N VAL A 83 6.58 0.71 -4.76
CA VAL A 83 5.48 0.07 -5.49
C VAL A 83 4.27 -0.02 -4.57
N LEU A 84 3.10 0.36 -5.10
CA LEU A 84 1.80 0.14 -4.47
C LEU A 84 0.87 -0.46 -5.51
N LEU A 85 0.34 -1.64 -5.23
CA LEU A 85 -0.62 -2.35 -6.07
C LEU A 85 -1.94 -2.48 -5.32
N ALA A 86 -3.02 -2.02 -5.94
CA ALA A 86 -4.38 -2.24 -5.49
C ALA A 86 -5.06 -3.32 -6.33
N VAL A 87 -5.57 -4.36 -5.66
CA VAL A 87 -6.34 -5.43 -6.29
C VAL A 87 -7.75 -5.41 -5.71
N ARG A 88 -8.73 -5.02 -6.52
CA ARG A 88 -10.15 -5.06 -6.16
C ARG A 88 -10.76 -6.39 -6.60
N PHE A 89 -11.60 -6.95 -5.74
CA PHE A 89 -12.32 -8.18 -5.98
C PHE A 89 -13.79 -7.87 -6.30
N GLU A 90 -14.33 -8.48 -7.35
CA GLU A 90 -15.74 -8.36 -7.77
C GLU A 90 -16.54 -9.63 -7.46
#